data_AF-A0A3B3TGW3-F1
#
_entry.id   AF-A0A3B3TGW3-F1
#
_cell.length_a   1.000
_cell.length_b   1.000
_cell.length_c   1.000
_cell.angle_alpha   90.00
_cell.angle_beta   90.00
_cell.angle_gamma   90.00
#
_symmetry.space_group_name_H-M   'P 1'
#
loop_
_entity.id
_entity.type
_entity.pdbx_description
1 polymer ?
#
loop_
_entity_poly.entity_id
_entity_poly.type
_entity_poly.pdbx_seq_one_letter_code
_entity_poly.pdbx_strand_id
1 'polypeptide(L)'
;MTETSVVRKEIRGDFDSCSPMDGFGKYCPTTCGVADYLNRYKPVVDRDLNDLEYLLEEISNQTKGAQDKVTYMRDSATAAKKSNDPDVYIKKSTNMLDDILRFEKSIISQESQIYKLQESIDSNEKRMLQLKQMILNLEQMCKLPCEDTVKIQTVTGKDCQDVANKGGRTSGLYFIKPLKAKEQFLVYCEMDNNGNGWTVLQRVSTSSCRLPSCGTQCRMNPRRLQAPVLSFQRRDGSVDFSRPWIPYKEGFGYLSPDDTTEFWLGNEKMHLVTSQSTVPYVLRIEMTDWEGNKK
;
A
#
# COMPACT_ATOMS: atom_id res chain seq x y z
N MET A 1 74.99 -21.46 -24.43
CA MET A 1 74.67 -22.47 -25.46
C MET A 1 74.49 -21.70 -26.75
N THR A 2 75.38 -21.66 -27.73
CA THR A 2 76.57 -22.45 -28.04
C THR A 2 77.52 -21.50 -28.77
N GLU A 3 78.78 -21.50 -28.35
CA GLU A 3 79.89 -20.95 -29.13
C GLU A 3 79.87 -21.52 -30.54
N THR A 4 79.80 -20.66 -31.55
CA THR A 4 80.33 -20.97 -32.87
C THR A 4 81.53 -20.07 -33.09
N SER A 5 82.65 -20.58 -32.59
CA SER A 5 84.01 -20.12 -32.85
C SER A 5 84.28 -20.18 -34.37
N VAL A 6 84.06 -19.07 -35.07
CA VAL A 6 84.64 -18.88 -36.39
C VAL A 6 86.01 -18.27 -36.18
N VAL A 7 86.99 -19.15 -36.00
CA VAL A 7 88.40 -18.82 -36.22
C VAL A 7 88.53 -18.48 -37.70
N ARG A 8 88.31 -17.21 -38.05
CA ARG A 8 88.81 -16.70 -39.33
C ARG A 8 90.32 -16.79 -39.20
N LYS A 9 90.92 -17.70 -39.97
CA LYS A 9 92.28 -17.52 -40.49
C LYS A 9 92.44 -16.04 -40.75
N GLU A 10 93.22 -15.38 -39.92
CA GLU A 10 93.75 -14.08 -40.27
C GLU A 10 94.56 -14.36 -41.53
N ILE A 11 93.97 -14.03 -42.67
CA ILE A 11 94.73 -13.88 -43.90
C ILE A 11 95.62 -12.70 -43.59
N ARG A 12 96.77 -13.00 -42.96
CA ARG A 12 97.93 -12.11 -42.96
C ARG A 12 98.07 -11.75 -44.43
N GLY A 13 97.82 -10.48 -44.76
CA GLY A 13 97.81 -9.97 -46.12
C GLY A 13 99.21 -10.08 -46.72
N ASP A 14 99.56 -11.30 -47.10
CA ASP A 14 100.73 -11.69 -47.85
C ASP A 14 100.18 -12.57 -48.98
N PHE A 15 99.39 -11.95 -49.86
CA PHE A 15 98.70 -12.61 -50.96
C PHE A 15 98.24 -11.55 -52.00
N ASP A 16 98.65 -11.54 -53.27
CA ASP A 16 99.74 -12.27 -53.96
C ASP A 16 99.98 -11.50 -55.29
N SER A 17 100.99 -10.63 -55.33
CA SER A 17 101.53 -10.08 -56.59
C SER A 17 102.96 -9.62 -56.38
N CYS A 18 103.83 -10.55 -56.03
CA CYS A 18 105.28 -10.31 -56.09
C CYS A 18 105.87 -11.35 -57.04
N SER A 19 106.01 -10.96 -58.31
CA SER A 19 106.62 -11.78 -59.36
C SER A 19 108.11 -12.04 -59.08
N PRO A 20 108.64 -13.24 -59.41
CA PRO A 20 110.01 -13.64 -59.05
C PRO A 20 111.04 -13.36 -60.16
N MET A 21 112.31 -13.16 -59.75
CA MET A 21 113.53 -13.82 -60.26
C MET A 21 114.74 -12.88 -60.38
N ASP A 22 115.66 -12.99 -59.41
CA ASP A 22 117.11 -12.79 -59.54
C ASP A 22 117.81 -12.96 -58.18
N GLY A 23 117.93 -14.17 -57.64
CA GLY A 23 118.88 -14.52 -56.55
C GLY A 23 118.78 -13.82 -55.18
N PHE A 24 117.98 -12.76 -55.01
CA PHE A 24 117.95 -11.88 -53.82
C PHE A 24 116.66 -12.01 -52.96
N GLY A 25 115.77 -12.97 -53.27
CA GLY A 25 114.54 -13.23 -52.50
C GLY A 25 113.30 -12.51 -53.04
N LYS A 26 112.26 -12.31 -52.20
CA LYS A 26 111.03 -11.61 -52.58
C LYS A 26 111.21 -10.10 -52.43
N TYR A 27 110.83 -9.33 -53.45
CA TYR A 27 110.81 -7.88 -53.37
C TYR A 27 109.49 -7.40 -52.75
N CYS A 28 109.60 -6.73 -51.60
CA CYS A 28 108.51 -5.94 -51.02
C CYS A 28 108.66 -4.47 -51.43
N PRO A 29 107.56 -3.69 -51.44
CA PRO A 29 107.65 -2.24 -51.61
C PRO A 29 108.62 -1.64 -50.59
N THR A 30 109.47 -0.71 -51.03
CA THR A 30 110.40 -0.02 -50.13
C THR A 30 109.62 0.81 -49.11
N THR A 31 110.24 1.14 -47.98
CA THR A 31 109.63 2.03 -46.97
C THR A 31 109.17 3.36 -47.57
N CYS A 32 109.86 3.85 -48.60
CA CYS A 32 109.44 5.01 -49.39
C CYS A 32 108.14 4.76 -50.18
N GLY A 33 107.97 3.59 -50.81
CA GLY A 33 106.74 3.24 -51.54
C GLY A 33 105.53 3.06 -50.62
N VAL A 34 105.74 2.50 -49.43
CA VAL A 34 104.71 2.38 -48.38
C VAL A 34 104.34 3.76 -47.82
N ALA A 35 105.34 4.62 -47.54
CA ALA A 35 105.10 5.97 -47.05
C ALA A 35 104.34 6.85 -48.07
N ASP A 36 104.67 6.75 -49.35
CA ASP A 36 103.96 7.46 -50.43
C ASP A 36 102.52 6.97 -50.58
N TYR A 37 102.29 5.65 -50.52
CA TYR A 37 100.94 5.09 -50.49
C TYR A 37 100.12 5.59 -49.29
N LEU A 38 100.71 5.59 -48.09
CA LEU A 38 100.07 6.11 -46.88
C LEU A 38 99.79 7.61 -46.98
N ASN A 39 100.71 8.41 -47.54
CA ASN A 39 100.50 9.85 -47.73
C ASN A 39 99.40 10.18 -48.74
N ARG A 40 99.18 9.33 -49.76
CA ARG A 40 98.06 9.47 -50.70
C ARG A 40 96.73 9.00 -50.12
N TYR A 41 96.74 7.94 -49.32
CA TYR A 41 95.53 7.32 -48.79
C TYR A 41 95.00 8.03 -47.53
N LYS A 42 95.90 8.45 -46.64
CA LYS A 42 95.59 9.14 -45.38
C LYS A 42 94.65 10.34 -45.51
N PRO A 43 94.85 11.32 -46.41
CA PRO A 43 93.97 12.49 -46.50
C PRO A 43 92.56 12.13 -46.97
N VAL A 44 92.40 11.08 -47.77
CA VAL A 44 91.07 10.61 -48.21
C VAL A 44 90.34 9.96 -47.04
N VAL A 45 91.02 9.07 -46.30
CA VAL A 45 90.44 8.40 -45.13
C VAL A 45 90.14 9.41 -44.01
N ASP A 46 91.03 10.36 -43.75
CA ASP A 46 90.82 11.41 -42.75
C ASP A 46 89.62 12.29 -43.13
N ARG A 47 89.41 12.60 -44.43
CA ARG A 47 88.22 13.31 -44.90
C ARG A 47 86.95 12.48 -44.68
N ASP A 48 86.96 11.21 -45.08
CA ASP A 48 85.78 10.35 -44.95
C ASP A 48 85.41 10.10 -43.46
N LEU A 49 86.40 10.06 -42.56
CA LEU A 49 86.21 10.02 -41.11
C LEU A 49 85.55 11.30 -40.57
N ASN A 50 86.01 12.47 -41.01
CA ASN A 50 85.40 13.74 -40.63
C ASN A 50 83.97 13.87 -41.17
N ASP A 51 83.71 13.39 -42.40
CA ASP A 51 82.37 13.38 -42.99
C ASP A 51 81.43 12.45 -42.20
N LEU A 52 81.92 11.29 -41.76
CA LEU A 52 81.17 10.38 -40.87
C LEU A 52 80.88 11.00 -39.51
N GLU A 53 81.84 11.70 -38.91
CA GLU A 53 81.66 12.40 -37.64
C GLU A 53 80.57 13.47 -37.75
N TYR A 54 80.60 14.27 -38.82
CA TYR A 54 79.58 15.28 -39.12
C TYR A 54 78.18 14.66 -39.30
N LEU A 55 78.08 13.57 -40.07
CA LEU A 55 76.81 12.88 -40.30
C LEU A 55 76.24 12.26 -39.02
N LEU A 56 77.09 11.70 -38.16
CA LEU A 56 76.68 11.15 -36.86
C LEU A 56 76.15 12.23 -35.93
N GLU A 57 76.77 13.42 -35.93
CA GLU A 57 76.31 14.56 -35.13
C GLU A 57 74.93 15.06 -35.62
N GLU A 58 74.75 15.17 -36.94
CA GLU A 58 73.47 15.56 -37.54
C GLU A 58 72.36 14.55 -37.22
N ILE A 59 72.62 13.25 -37.38
CA ILE A 59 71.65 12.20 -37.07
C ILE A 59 71.31 12.21 -35.57
N SER A 60 72.31 12.37 -34.69
CA SER A 60 72.10 12.49 -33.25
C SER A 60 71.19 13.67 -32.90
N ASN A 61 71.44 14.84 -33.50
CA ASN A 61 70.64 16.04 -33.29
C ASN A 61 69.18 15.85 -33.76
N GLN A 62 68.99 15.29 -34.97
CA GLN A 62 67.65 15.01 -35.49
C GLN A 62 66.91 13.95 -34.66
N THR A 63 67.61 12.91 -34.20
CA THR A 63 67.02 11.85 -33.37
C THR A 63 66.56 12.41 -32.03
N LYS A 64 67.36 13.28 -31.41
CA LYS A 64 66.99 13.98 -30.18
C LYS A 64 65.79 14.89 -30.38
N GLY A 65 65.77 15.69 -31.45
CA GLY A 65 64.64 16.54 -31.80
C GLY A 65 63.35 15.75 -32.05
N ALA A 66 63.44 14.59 -32.71
CA ALA A 66 62.30 13.69 -32.89
C ALA A 66 61.80 13.12 -31.55
N GLN A 67 62.72 12.69 -30.66
CA GLN A 67 62.40 12.17 -29.34
C GLN A 67 61.69 13.22 -28.47
N ASP A 68 62.18 14.45 -28.49
CA ASP A 68 61.57 15.57 -27.75
C ASP A 68 60.17 15.88 -28.29
N LYS A 69 59.98 15.81 -29.61
CA LYS A 69 58.68 16.04 -30.24
C LYS A 69 57.67 14.93 -29.95
N VAL A 70 58.12 13.67 -29.92
CA VAL A 70 57.30 12.54 -29.48
C VAL A 70 56.90 12.68 -28.02
N THR A 71 57.83 13.09 -27.17
CA THR A 71 57.59 13.32 -25.74
C THR A 71 56.57 14.45 -25.55
N TYR A 72 56.75 15.58 -26.22
CA TYR A 72 55.80 16.68 -26.23
C TYR A 72 54.40 16.28 -26.74
N MET A 73 54.33 15.50 -27.84
CA MET A 73 53.05 15.00 -28.34
C MET A 73 52.37 14.02 -27.37
N ARG A 74 53.14 13.17 -26.68
CA ARG A 74 52.63 12.27 -25.65
C ARG A 74 52.10 13.05 -24.44
N ASP A 75 52.85 14.05 -23.96
CA ASP A 75 52.49 14.86 -22.80
C ASP A 75 51.28 15.76 -23.10
N SER A 76 51.22 16.36 -24.29
CA SER A 76 50.03 17.11 -24.74
C SER A 76 48.81 16.22 -24.93
N ALA A 77 48.95 15.00 -25.45
CA ALA A 77 47.86 14.04 -25.54
C ALA A 77 47.39 13.54 -24.16
N THR A 78 48.29 13.34 -23.18
CA THR A 78 47.90 12.97 -21.81
C THR A 78 47.30 14.14 -21.04
N ALA A 79 47.77 15.37 -21.25
CA ALA A 79 47.17 16.59 -20.71
C ALA A 79 45.77 16.83 -21.32
N ALA A 80 45.59 16.59 -22.63
CA ALA A 80 44.28 16.68 -23.30
C ALA A 80 43.28 15.65 -22.74
N LYS A 81 43.73 14.42 -22.43
CA LYS A 81 42.89 13.41 -21.76
C LYS A 81 42.55 13.75 -20.31
N LYS A 82 43.39 14.51 -19.61
CA LYS A 82 43.12 14.98 -18.23
C LYS A 82 42.24 16.24 -18.16
N SER A 83 42.20 17.04 -19.23
CA SER A 83 41.56 18.38 -19.21
C SER A 83 40.15 18.41 -19.79
N ASN A 84 39.68 17.36 -20.47
CA ASN A 84 38.31 17.28 -20.94
C ASN A 84 37.68 15.97 -20.46
N ASP A 85 36.78 16.09 -19.49
CA ASP A 85 35.81 15.07 -19.10
C ASP A 85 34.44 15.42 -19.74
N PRO A 86 34.27 15.24 -21.06
CA PRO A 86 32.96 15.39 -21.70
C PRO A 86 31.96 14.35 -21.15
N ASP A 87 32.45 13.28 -20.53
CA ASP A 87 31.65 12.22 -19.92
C ASP A 87 30.90 12.70 -18.68
N VAL A 88 31.45 13.58 -17.85
CA VAL A 88 30.74 14.08 -16.65
C VAL A 88 29.45 14.83 -17.01
N TYR A 89 29.49 15.70 -18.01
CA TYR A 89 28.30 16.45 -18.42
C TYR A 89 27.28 15.57 -19.15
N ILE A 90 27.75 14.64 -19.99
CA ILE A 90 26.90 13.65 -20.66
C ILE A 90 26.24 12.72 -19.62
N LYS A 91 27.00 12.26 -18.63
CA LYS A 91 26.51 11.43 -17.52
C LYS A 91 25.54 12.18 -16.62
N LYS A 92 25.77 13.48 -16.38
CA LYS A 92 24.83 14.31 -15.63
C LYS A 92 23.52 14.50 -16.39
N SER A 93 23.59 14.74 -17.70
CA SER A 93 22.41 14.87 -18.57
C SER A 93 21.58 13.58 -18.63
N THR A 94 22.24 12.43 -18.78
CA THR A 94 21.56 11.11 -18.81
C THR A 94 20.88 10.77 -17.48
N ASN A 95 21.53 11.01 -16.34
CA ASN A 95 20.89 10.85 -15.04
C ASN A 95 19.66 11.76 -14.88
N MET A 96 19.75 13.00 -15.38
CA MET A 96 18.63 13.95 -15.33
C MET A 96 17.46 13.50 -16.21
N LEU A 97 17.74 12.87 -17.36
CA LEU A 97 16.72 12.27 -18.22
C LEU A 97 16.05 11.05 -17.56
N ASP A 98 16.81 10.21 -16.85
CA ASP A 98 16.26 9.09 -16.08
C ASP A 98 15.34 9.56 -14.95
N ASP A 99 15.69 10.66 -14.27
CA ASP A 99 14.84 11.29 -13.26
C ASP A 99 13.55 11.84 -13.87
N ILE A 100 13.62 12.46 -15.06
CA ILE A 100 12.43 12.94 -15.79
C ILE A 100 11.49 11.77 -16.11
N LEU A 101 12.02 10.66 -16.64
CA LEU A 101 11.22 9.46 -16.93
C LEU A 101 10.60 8.83 -15.67
N ARG A 102 11.30 8.92 -14.53
CA ARG A 102 10.76 8.48 -13.24
C ARG A 102 9.65 9.42 -12.76
N PHE A 103 9.82 10.73 -12.89
CA PHE A 103 8.80 11.70 -12.50
C PHE A 103 7.54 11.58 -13.35
N GLU A 104 7.67 11.35 -14.66
CA GLU A 104 6.52 11.12 -15.56
C GLU A 104 5.64 9.96 -15.07
N LYS A 105 6.25 8.82 -14.70
CA LYS A 105 5.52 7.68 -14.12
C LYS A 105 4.84 8.02 -12.80
N SER A 106 5.51 8.80 -11.94
CA SER A 106 4.95 9.24 -10.66
C SER A 106 3.77 10.21 -10.87
N ILE A 107 3.87 11.12 -11.84
CA ILE A 107 2.82 12.09 -12.18
C ILE A 107 1.57 11.35 -12.66
N ILE A 108 1.70 10.39 -13.58
CA ILE A 108 0.58 9.57 -14.05
C ILE A 108 -0.10 8.82 -12.88
N SER A 109 0.70 8.26 -11.97
CA SER A 109 0.17 7.60 -10.78
C SER A 109 -0.57 8.57 -9.85
N GLN A 110 -0.07 9.79 -9.70
CA GLN A 110 -0.71 10.82 -8.88
C GLN A 110 -2.00 11.33 -9.52
N GLU A 111 -2.02 11.56 -10.83
CA GLU A 111 -3.23 11.92 -11.56
C GLU A 111 -4.35 10.88 -11.34
N SER A 112 -4.02 9.59 -11.43
CA SER A 112 -4.98 8.51 -11.14
C SER A 112 -5.55 8.58 -9.71
N GLN A 113 -4.73 8.95 -8.72
CA GLN A 113 -5.18 9.13 -7.35
C GLN A 113 -6.09 10.36 -7.21
N ILE A 114 -5.74 11.47 -7.87
CA ILE A 114 -6.54 12.70 -7.87
C ILE A 114 -7.92 12.43 -8.46
N TYR A 115 -8.01 11.72 -9.60
CA TYR A 115 -9.29 11.36 -10.21
C TYR A 115 -10.19 10.54 -9.27
N LYS A 116 -9.63 9.56 -8.53
CA LYS A 116 -10.39 8.76 -7.56
C LYS A 116 -10.89 9.61 -6.38
N LEU A 117 -10.07 10.55 -5.92
CA LEU A 117 -10.46 11.46 -4.85
C LEU A 117 -11.57 12.42 -5.31
N GLN A 118 -11.51 12.94 -6.54
CA GLN A 118 -12.57 13.74 -7.13
C GLN A 118 -13.90 12.98 -7.20
N GLU A 119 -13.89 11.74 -7.70
CA GLU A 119 -15.09 10.91 -7.74
C GLU A 119 -15.70 10.70 -6.34
N SER A 120 -14.85 10.50 -5.34
CA SER A 120 -15.27 10.36 -3.95
C SER A 120 -15.87 11.65 -3.39
N ILE A 121 -15.30 12.81 -3.74
CA ILE A 121 -15.83 14.13 -3.37
C ILE A 121 -17.20 14.35 -4.02
N ASP A 122 -17.33 14.13 -5.33
CA ASP A 122 -18.60 14.28 -6.07
C ASP A 122 -19.70 13.36 -5.50
N SER A 123 -19.33 12.13 -5.15
CA SER A 123 -20.23 11.19 -4.48
C SER A 123 -20.66 11.70 -3.10
N ASN A 124 -19.73 12.21 -2.30
CA ASN A 124 -20.04 12.78 -0.99
C ASN A 124 -20.92 14.04 -1.11
N GLU A 125 -20.68 14.91 -2.09
CA GLU A 125 -21.53 16.09 -2.34
C GLU A 125 -22.97 15.69 -2.69
N LYS A 126 -23.15 14.67 -3.53
CA LYS A 126 -24.49 14.12 -3.83
C LYS A 126 -25.17 13.59 -2.57
N ARG A 127 -24.44 12.90 -1.69
CA ARG A 127 -24.99 12.42 -0.40
C ARG A 127 -25.34 13.58 0.53
N MET A 128 -24.54 14.64 0.54
CA MET A 128 -24.86 15.85 1.30
C MET A 128 -26.13 16.54 0.78
N LEU A 129 -26.34 16.59 -0.53
CA LEU A 129 -27.58 17.10 -1.11
C LEU A 129 -28.79 16.24 -0.71
N GLN A 130 -28.67 14.92 -0.78
CA GLN A 130 -29.72 14.01 -0.31
C GLN A 130 -30.04 14.21 1.17
N LEU A 131 -29.02 14.33 2.02
CA LEU A 131 -29.18 14.58 3.45
C LEU A 131 -29.89 15.92 3.71
N LYS A 132 -29.49 16.99 3.01
CA LYS A 132 -30.17 18.30 3.10
C LYS A 132 -31.64 18.20 2.72
N GLN A 133 -31.97 17.48 1.66
CA GLN A 133 -33.34 17.26 1.23
C GLN A 133 -34.15 16.45 2.25
N MET A 134 -33.54 15.43 2.85
CA MET A 134 -34.16 14.62 3.89
C MET A 134 -34.43 15.41 5.17
N ILE A 135 -33.52 16.32 5.54
CA ILE A 135 -33.72 17.25 6.67
C ILE A 135 -34.91 18.18 6.41
N LEU A 136 -35.01 18.77 5.21
CA LEU A 136 -36.14 19.64 4.85
C LEU A 136 -37.47 18.88 4.89
N ASN A 137 -37.49 17.63 4.42
CA ASN A 137 -38.67 16.77 4.49
C ASN A 137 -39.05 16.46 5.95
N LEU A 138 -38.08 16.13 6.80
CA LEU A 138 -38.32 15.87 8.22
C LEU A 138 -38.86 17.10 8.94
N GLU A 139 -38.32 18.28 8.65
CA GLU A 139 -38.77 19.54 9.23
C GLU A 139 -40.23 19.86 8.85
N GLN A 140 -40.65 19.51 7.63
CA GLN A 140 -42.05 19.62 7.22
C GLN A 140 -42.95 18.64 7.97
N MET A 141 -42.51 17.38 8.12
CA MET A 141 -43.26 16.35 8.85
C MET A 141 -43.45 16.71 10.34
N CYS A 142 -42.44 17.33 10.96
CA CYS A 142 -42.49 17.73 12.37
C CYS A 142 -43.37 18.97 12.64
N LYS A 143 -43.89 19.66 11.61
CA LYS A 143 -44.83 20.79 11.79
C LYS A 143 -46.28 20.34 11.99
N LEU A 144 -46.61 19.09 11.65
CA LEU A 144 -47.92 18.54 11.94
C LEU A 144 -47.94 18.02 13.38
N PRO A 145 -48.94 18.39 14.20
CA PRO A 145 -49.11 17.78 15.51
C PRO A 145 -49.35 16.28 15.32
N CYS A 146 -48.66 15.46 16.11
CA CYS A 146 -48.89 14.03 16.11
C CYS A 146 -50.33 13.77 16.58
N GLU A 147 -51.12 13.09 15.77
CA GLU A 147 -52.44 12.63 16.19
C GLU A 147 -52.23 11.49 17.21
N ASP A 148 -52.75 11.67 18.42
CA ASP A 148 -52.59 10.69 19.49
C ASP A 148 -53.49 9.48 19.19
N THR A 149 -52.95 8.50 18.46
CA THR A 149 -53.66 7.29 18.03
C THR A 149 -53.86 6.28 19.16
N VAL A 150 -53.35 6.58 20.37
CA VAL A 150 -53.36 5.66 21.50
C VAL A 150 -54.74 5.62 22.15
N LYS A 151 -55.62 4.77 21.61
CA LYS A 151 -56.91 4.46 22.24
C LYS A 151 -56.72 3.50 23.41
N ILE A 152 -56.58 4.06 24.61
CA ILE A 152 -56.61 3.28 25.85
C ILE A 152 -58.05 2.83 26.12
N GLN A 153 -58.24 1.55 26.35
CA GLN A 153 -59.54 0.98 26.62
C GLN A 153 -59.97 1.28 28.07
N THR A 154 -61.26 1.55 28.28
CA THR A 154 -61.78 2.00 29.57
C THR A 154 -62.06 0.87 30.56
N VAL A 155 -62.18 -0.37 30.08
CA VAL A 155 -62.42 -1.55 30.92
C VAL A 155 -61.16 -1.87 31.74
N THR A 156 -61.32 -2.14 33.03
CA THR A 156 -60.22 -2.40 33.95
C THR A 156 -60.47 -3.66 34.78
N GLY A 157 -59.39 -4.35 35.13
CA GLY A 157 -59.42 -5.60 35.88
C GLY A 157 -58.12 -5.90 36.61
N LYS A 158 -58.08 -7.02 37.33
CA LYS A 158 -56.86 -7.47 38.03
C LYS A 158 -55.78 -7.95 37.07
N ASP A 159 -56.18 -8.51 35.93
CA ASP A 159 -55.35 -8.99 34.83
C ASP A 159 -56.17 -8.96 33.52
N CYS A 160 -55.55 -9.27 32.38
CA CYS A 160 -56.24 -9.27 31.09
C CYS A 160 -57.36 -10.33 30.99
N GLN A 161 -57.29 -11.42 31.76
CA GLN A 161 -58.36 -12.42 31.77
C GLN A 161 -59.60 -11.88 32.50
N ASP A 162 -59.42 -11.15 33.60
CA ASP A 162 -60.51 -10.45 34.29
C ASP A 162 -61.12 -9.34 33.42
N VAL A 163 -60.30 -8.65 32.63
CA VAL A 163 -60.76 -7.68 31.63
C VAL A 163 -61.61 -8.37 30.56
N ALA A 164 -61.18 -9.54 30.06
CA ALA A 164 -61.96 -10.34 29.10
C ALA A 164 -63.30 -10.80 29.69
N ASN A 165 -63.30 -11.26 30.95
CA ASN A 165 -64.52 -11.66 31.67
C ASN A 165 -65.51 -10.51 31.86
N LYS A 166 -65.03 -9.26 31.94
CA LYS A 166 -65.84 -8.04 32.04
C LYS A 166 -66.32 -7.51 30.68
N GLY A 167 -66.04 -8.21 29.59
CA GLY A 167 -66.50 -7.85 28.24
C GLY A 167 -65.46 -7.15 27.37
N GLY A 168 -64.19 -7.07 27.80
CA GLY A 168 -63.09 -6.60 26.94
C GLY A 168 -62.77 -7.62 25.84
N ARG A 169 -63.25 -7.37 24.62
CA ARG A 169 -63.10 -8.31 23.48
C ARG A 169 -62.04 -7.91 22.46
N THR A 170 -61.54 -6.68 22.53
CA THR A 170 -60.56 -6.17 21.56
C THR A 170 -59.16 -6.20 22.15
N SER A 171 -58.18 -6.76 21.43
CA SER A 171 -56.77 -6.63 21.83
C SER A 171 -56.34 -5.17 21.81
N GLY A 172 -55.45 -4.78 22.73
CA GLY A 172 -55.00 -3.40 22.84
C GLY A 172 -54.52 -3.03 24.23
N LEU A 173 -54.49 -1.74 24.52
CA LEU A 173 -53.95 -1.20 25.76
C LEU A 173 -55.04 -1.07 26.84
N TYR A 174 -54.78 -1.66 28.00
CA TYR A 174 -55.67 -1.67 29.15
C TYR A 174 -54.92 -1.32 30.43
N PHE A 175 -55.61 -0.69 31.38
CA PHE A 175 -55.10 -0.54 32.74
C PHE A 175 -55.53 -1.73 33.60
N ILE A 176 -54.55 -2.41 34.20
CA ILE A 176 -54.79 -3.46 35.18
C ILE A 176 -54.30 -3.06 36.57
N LYS A 177 -54.97 -3.59 37.59
CA LYS A 177 -54.57 -3.40 38.99
C LYS A 177 -54.60 -4.74 39.73
N PRO A 178 -53.44 -5.43 39.81
CA PRO A 178 -53.31 -6.65 40.62
C PRO A 178 -53.69 -6.44 42.08
N LEU A 179 -54.15 -7.49 42.77
CA LEU A 179 -54.68 -7.38 44.14
C LEU A 179 -53.69 -6.80 45.16
N LYS A 180 -52.40 -7.09 45.00
CA LYS A 180 -51.31 -6.60 45.87
C LYS A 180 -50.67 -5.30 45.35
N ALA A 181 -51.11 -4.79 44.20
CA ALA A 181 -50.53 -3.59 43.60
C ALA A 181 -51.12 -2.33 44.24
N LYS A 182 -50.24 -1.38 44.60
CA LYS A 182 -50.65 -0.07 45.12
C LYS A 182 -51.33 0.76 44.03
N GLU A 183 -50.74 0.76 42.84
CA GLU A 183 -51.16 1.55 41.69
C GLU A 183 -51.53 0.65 40.50
N GLN A 184 -52.40 1.16 39.62
CA GLN A 184 -52.70 0.52 38.34
C GLN A 184 -51.59 0.84 37.33
N PHE A 185 -51.35 -0.08 36.40
CA PHE A 185 -50.36 0.13 35.35
C PHE A 185 -50.88 -0.35 33.99
N LEU A 186 -50.32 0.24 32.94
CA LEU A 186 -50.70 -0.04 31.57
C LEU A 186 -50.08 -1.37 31.09
N VAL A 187 -50.88 -2.19 30.43
CA VAL A 187 -50.47 -3.43 29.79
C VAL A 187 -51.09 -3.57 28.41
N TYR A 188 -50.46 -4.38 27.56
CA TYR A 188 -51.09 -4.87 26.34
C TYR A 188 -51.80 -6.19 26.64
N CYS A 189 -53.11 -6.23 26.36
CA CYS A 189 -53.90 -7.44 26.45
C CYS A 189 -54.16 -8.00 25.06
N GLU A 190 -53.82 -9.27 24.86
CA GLU A 190 -54.19 -10.03 23.68
C GLU A 190 -55.46 -10.82 24.02
N MET A 191 -56.57 -10.44 23.39
CA MET A 191 -57.88 -11.04 23.60
C MET A 191 -58.22 -11.98 22.45
N ASP A 192 -58.60 -13.21 22.77
CA ASP A 192 -59.08 -14.20 21.81
C ASP A 192 -60.60 -14.13 21.65
N ASN A 193 -61.10 -14.55 20.48
CA ASN A 193 -62.55 -14.69 20.22
C ASN A 193 -63.24 -15.69 21.18
N ASN A 194 -62.45 -16.56 21.81
CA ASN A 194 -62.88 -17.55 22.78
C ASN A 194 -63.06 -16.97 24.21
N GLY A 195 -62.80 -15.68 24.40
CA GLY A 195 -62.92 -15.02 25.71
C GLY A 195 -61.70 -15.20 26.62
N ASN A 196 -60.57 -15.67 26.07
CA ASN A 196 -59.30 -15.72 26.79
C ASN A 196 -58.59 -14.37 26.67
N GLY A 197 -57.98 -13.92 27.76
CA GLY A 197 -57.25 -12.65 27.81
C GLY A 197 -55.83 -12.86 28.32
N TRP A 198 -54.85 -12.71 27.43
CA TRP A 198 -53.43 -12.87 27.74
C TRP A 198 -52.81 -11.52 28.10
N THR A 199 -52.12 -11.47 29.23
CA THR A 199 -51.33 -10.28 29.62
C THR A 199 -49.93 -10.43 29.03
N VAL A 200 -49.56 -9.59 28.08
CA VAL A 200 -48.25 -9.67 27.43
C VAL A 200 -47.20 -9.04 28.35
N LEU A 201 -46.22 -9.85 28.76
CA LEU A 201 -45.15 -9.43 29.68
C LEU A 201 -43.93 -8.88 28.95
N GLN A 202 -43.66 -9.41 27.75
CA GLN A 202 -42.53 -9.05 26.92
C GLN A 202 -42.95 -9.14 25.45
N ARG A 203 -42.54 -8.15 24.65
CA ARG A 203 -42.58 -8.22 23.19
C ARG A 203 -41.21 -7.86 22.65
N VAL A 204 -40.70 -8.73 21.79
CA VAL A 204 -39.55 -8.47 20.94
C VAL A 204 -40.04 -8.65 19.52
N SER A 205 -39.94 -7.60 18.73
CA SER A 205 -40.32 -7.66 17.32
C SER A 205 -39.03 -7.79 16.53
N THR A 206 -38.97 -8.80 15.68
CA THR A 206 -38.10 -8.73 14.52
C THR A 206 -38.93 -8.07 13.44
N SER A 207 -39.24 -6.77 13.56
CA SER A 207 -39.88 -6.09 12.46
C SER A 207 -39.03 -6.34 11.22
N SER A 208 -39.74 -6.83 10.21
CA SER A 208 -39.25 -7.20 8.91
C SER A 208 -38.13 -6.26 8.46
N CYS A 209 -36.92 -6.78 8.32
CA CYS A 209 -36.08 -6.36 7.20
C CYS A 209 -36.75 -6.83 5.90
N ARG A 210 -37.88 -6.23 5.54
CA ARG A 210 -38.38 -6.17 4.16
C ARG A 210 -38.00 -4.82 3.58
N LEU A 211 -36.70 -4.55 3.56
CA LEU A 211 -36.12 -3.61 2.62
C LEU A 211 -35.20 -4.42 1.70
N PRO A 212 -35.57 -4.61 0.42
CA PRO A 212 -34.68 -5.17 -0.58
C PRO A 212 -33.70 -4.08 -1.04
N SER A 213 -32.88 -3.53 -0.12
CA SER A 213 -31.84 -2.55 -0.44
C SER A 213 -30.98 -2.17 0.76
N CYS A 214 -30.27 -3.13 1.37
CA CYS A 214 -29.05 -2.77 2.11
C CYS A 214 -27.91 -3.66 1.61
N GLY A 215 -27.13 -3.07 0.70
CA GLY A 215 -26.01 -3.70 0.04
C GLY A 215 -25.02 -4.30 1.03
N THR A 216 -24.56 -5.48 0.65
CA THR A 216 -23.24 -6.03 0.90
C THR A 216 -22.20 -4.93 1.18
N GLN A 217 -21.52 -5.02 2.33
CA GLN A 217 -20.05 -5.01 2.48
C GLN A 217 -19.60 -4.39 3.81
N CYS A 218 -19.29 -5.24 4.78
CA CYS A 218 -18.29 -4.96 5.82
C CYS A 218 -17.34 -6.16 5.88
N ARG A 219 -16.23 -6.08 5.13
CA ARG A 219 -15.06 -6.94 5.31
C ARG A 219 -14.29 -6.40 6.52
N MET A 220 -14.31 -7.09 7.64
CA MET A 220 -13.32 -6.86 8.70
C MET A 220 -12.03 -7.62 8.40
N ASN A 221 -10.91 -6.93 8.53
CA ASN A 221 -9.56 -7.47 8.41
C ASN A 221 -9.11 -7.94 9.81
N PRO A 222 -8.72 -9.20 10.04
CA PRO A 222 -8.56 -9.74 11.39
C PRO A 222 -7.09 -9.74 11.81
N ARG A 223 -6.65 -8.79 12.64
CA ARG A 223 -5.49 -9.00 13.52
C ARG A 223 -5.63 -8.26 14.84
N ARG A 224 -5.96 -9.06 15.85
CA ARG A 224 -5.54 -9.01 17.28
C ARG A 224 -6.71 -8.96 18.28
N LEU A 225 -6.67 -10.00 19.14
CA LEU A 225 -7.18 -10.11 20.51
C LEU A 225 -8.62 -10.58 20.72
N GLN A 226 -8.73 -11.92 20.79
CA GLN A 226 -9.39 -12.72 21.83
C GLN A 226 -10.54 -12.09 22.63
N ALA A 227 -11.77 -12.44 22.25
CA ALA A 227 -12.80 -13.08 23.08
C ALA A 227 -13.96 -13.52 22.16
N PRO A 228 -14.61 -14.69 22.37
CA PRO A 228 -15.82 -15.02 21.64
C PRO A 228 -16.98 -14.20 22.23
N VAL A 229 -17.11 -12.94 21.83
CA VAL A 229 -18.36 -12.21 22.01
C VAL A 229 -19.28 -12.70 20.89
N LEU A 230 -20.19 -13.62 21.24
CA LEU A 230 -21.35 -13.93 20.41
C LEU A 230 -22.20 -12.66 20.31
N SER A 231 -21.89 -11.79 19.36
CA SER A 231 -22.74 -10.65 19.03
C SER A 231 -23.96 -11.19 18.29
N PHE A 232 -25.07 -11.37 19.01
CA PHE A 232 -26.39 -11.53 18.41
C PHE A 232 -26.77 -10.20 17.75
N GLN A 233 -26.53 -10.05 16.45
CA GLN A 233 -26.83 -8.81 15.73
C GLN A 233 -28.34 -8.75 15.45
N ARG A 234 -29.06 -7.93 16.22
CA ARG A 234 -30.49 -7.60 16.01
C ARG A 234 -30.59 -6.34 15.14
N ARG A 235 -31.37 -6.37 14.05
CA ARG A 235 -31.49 -5.24 13.10
C ARG A 235 -32.83 -4.49 13.12
N ASP A 236 -33.84 -4.96 13.85
CA ASP A 236 -34.98 -4.10 14.22
C ASP A 236 -34.55 -3.18 15.37
N GLY A 237 -34.24 -3.76 16.54
CA GLY A 237 -33.53 -3.09 17.64
C GLY A 237 -34.12 -1.78 18.14
N SER A 238 -35.42 -1.53 17.96
CA SER A 238 -36.09 -0.29 18.39
C SER A 238 -35.85 0.02 19.87
N VAL A 239 -35.77 -1.02 20.72
CA VAL A 239 -35.45 -0.88 22.14
C VAL A 239 -34.23 -1.70 22.53
N ASP A 240 -33.25 -1.05 23.16
CA ASP A 240 -32.10 -1.76 23.74
C ASP A 240 -32.50 -2.55 25.00
N PHE A 241 -32.25 -3.87 24.99
CA PHE A 241 -32.48 -4.77 26.12
C PHE A 241 -31.23 -4.97 26.99
N SER A 242 -30.06 -4.46 26.61
CA SER A 242 -28.81 -4.58 27.39
C SER A 242 -28.75 -3.55 28.51
N ARG A 243 -29.65 -3.65 29.49
CA ARG A 243 -29.84 -2.67 30.56
C ARG A 243 -29.45 -3.18 31.96
N PRO A 244 -29.09 -2.27 32.88
CA PRO A 244 -28.86 -2.61 34.29
C PRO A 244 -30.18 -3.02 35.00
N TRP A 245 -30.07 -3.44 36.26
CA TRP A 245 -31.18 -4.01 37.04
C TRP A 245 -32.41 -3.11 37.17
N ILE A 246 -32.23 -1.80 37.40
CA ILE A 246 -33.33 -0.87 37.69
C ILE A 246 -34.34 -0.80 36.53
N PRO A 247 -33.92 -0.60 35.25
CA PRO A 247 -34.83 -0.69 34.11
C PRO A 247 -35.58 -2.04 34.00
N TYR A 248 -34.92 -3.16 34.27
CA TYR A 248 -35.60 -4.47 34.25
C TYR A 248 -36.63 -4.62 35.36
N LYS A 249 -36.39 -3.97 36.51
CA LYS A 249 -37.29 -3.92 37.65
C LYS A 249 -38.57 -3.13 37.33
N GLU A 250 -38.43 -1.94 36.75
CA GLU A 250 -39.53 -0.99 36.48
C GLU A 250 -40.27 -1.24 35.15
N GLY A 251 -39.54 -1.71 34.14
CA GLY A 251 -39.99 -1.85 32.76
C GLY A 251 -39.38 -0.82 31.82
N PHE A 252 -39.28 -1.15 30.53
CA PHE A 252 -38.77 -0.26 29.49
C PHE A 252 -39.36 -0.61 28.12
N GLY A 253 -39.25 0.33 27.17
CA GLY A 253 -39.90 0.23 25.85
C GLY A 253 -41.27 0.88 25.82
N TYR A 254 -42.00 0.68 24.74
CA TYR A 254 -43.27 1.37 24.48
C TYR A 254 -44.39 0.38 24.21
N LEU A 255 -45.57 0.67 24.73
CA LEU A 255 -46.78 -0.13 24.47
C LEU A 255 -47.57 0.55 23.34
N SER A 256 -47.75 -0.14 22.22
CA SER A 256 -48.54 0.34 21.08
C SER A 256 -49.90 -0.38 21.03
N PRO A 257 -51.00 0.31 20.65
CA PRO A 257 -52.29 -0.33 20.39
C PRO A 257 -52.23 -1.43 19.32
N ASP A 258 -51.30 -1.31 18.37
CA ASP A 258 -51.17 -2.19 17.21
C ASP A 258 -50.17 -3.34 17.41
N ASP A 259 -49.65 -3.53 18.63
CA ASP A 259 -48.68 -4.61 18.99
C ASP A 259 -47.38 -4.60 18.17
N THR A 260 -47.03 -3.45 17.61
CA THR A 260 -45.86 -3.28 16.72
C THR A 260 -44.56 -2.93 17.45
N THR A 261 -44.62 -2.63 18.75
CA THR A 261 -43.50 -2.10 19.53
C THR A 261 -42.88 -3.11 20.48
N GLU A 262 -41.59 -2.92 20.76
CA GLU A 262 -40.86 -3.74 21.71
C GLU A 262 -40.96 -3.19 23.13
N PHE A 263 -41.14 -4.07 24.10
CA PHE A 263 -41.16 -3.68 25.51
C PHE A 263 -40.86 -4.83 26.45
N TRP A 264 -40.46 -4.43 27.66
CA TRP A 264 -40.35 -5.23 28.87
C TRP A 264 -41.25 -4.62 29.93
N LEU A 265 -42.26 -5.35 30.42
CA LEU A 265 -43.26 -4.80 31.34
C LEU A 265 -42.64 -4.35 32.69
N GLY A 266 -41.64 -5.06 33.18
CA GLY A 266 -40.97 -4.83 34.47
C GLY A 266 -41.17 -5.96 35.48
N ASN A 267 -40.09 -6.40 36.13
CA ASN A 267 -40.09 -7.56 37.03
C ASN A 267 -41.04 -7.39 38.22
N GLU A 268 -41.13 -6.18 38.79
CA GLU A 268 -42.06 -5.95 39.90
C GLU A 268 -43.52 -6.11 39.46
N LYS A 269 -43.87 -5.60 38.28
CA LYS A 269 -45.23 -5.73 37.72
C LYS A 269 -45.54 -7.19 37.40
N MET A 270 -44.59 -7.91 36.80
CA MET A 270 -44.74 -9.36 36.53
C MET A 270 -44.94 -10.15 37.82
N HIS A 271 -44.18 -9.83 38.87
CA HIS A 271 -44.35 -10.47 40.18
C HIS A 271 -45.73 -10.16 40.79
N LEU A 272 -46.20 -8.91 40.70
CA LEU A 272 -47.52 -8.52 41.19
C LEU A 272 -48.65 -9.28 40.48
N VAL A 273 -48.57 -9.48 39.17
CA VAL A 273 -49.57 -10.24 38.40
C VAL A 273 -49.52 -11.73 38.76
N THR A 274 -48.33 -12.33 38.75
CA THR A 274 -48.18 -13.79 38.94
C THR A 274 -48.40 -14.25 40.39
N SER A 275 -48.21 -13.37 41.38
CA SER A 275 -48.34 -13.69 42.82
C SER A 275 -49.65 -13.26 43.47
N GLN A 276 -50.60 -12.75 42.67
CA GLN A 276 -51.84 -12.16 43.20
C GLN A 276 -52.85 -13.18 43.71
N SER A 277 -52.84 -14.41 43.19
CA SER A 277 -53.85 -15.44 43.45
C SER A 277 -53.20 -16.78 43.77
N THR A 278 -53.94 -17.67 44.43
CA THR A 278 -53.58 -19.08 44.62
C THR A 278 -53.79 -19.91 43.35
N VAL A 279 -54.46 -19.34 42.35
CA VAL A 279 -54.65 -19.96 41.02
C VAL A 279 -53.35 -19.83 40.22
N PRO A 280 -52.82 -20.93 39.65
CA PRO A 280 -51.59 -20.89 38.86
C PRO A 280 -51.80 -20.18 37.51
N TYR A 281 -50.86 -19.31 37.15
CA TYR A 281 -50.76 -18.73 35.81
C TYR A 281 -50.00 -19.66 34.87
N VAL A 282 -50.38 -19.67 33.59
CA VAL A 282 -49.67 -20.38 32.52
C VAL A 282 -48.88 -19.35 31.71
N LEU A 283 -47.58 -19.57 31.55
CA LEU A 283 -46.72 -18.75 30.70
C LEU A 283 -46.69 -19.36 29.29
N ARG A 284 -47.09 -18.57 28.29
CA ARG A 284 -46.94 -18.89 26.87
C ARG A 284 -45.79 -18.08 26.29
N ILE A 285 -44.88 -18.74 25.58
CA ILE A 285 -43.79 -18.09 24.85
C ILE A 285 -43.99 -18.45 23.39
N GLU A 286 -44.17 -17.43 22.54
CA GLU A 286 -44.28 -17.60 21.10
C GLU A 286 -43.03 -17.02 20.44
N MET A 287 -42.41 -17.79 19.55
CA MET A 287 -41.26 -17.35 18.80
C MET A 287 -41.55 -17.46 17.30
N THR A 288 -41.16 -16.46 16.53
CA THR A 288 -41.23 -16.50 15.07
C THR A 288 -39.82 -16.37 14.52
N ASP A 289 -39.47 -17.20 13.54
CA ASP A 289 -38.22 -17.06 12.81
C ASP A 289 -38.30 -15.96 11.73
N TRP A 290 -37.18 -15.68 11.08
CA TRP A 290 -37.06 -14.68 10.02
C TRP A 290 -37.78 -15.07 8.72
N GLU A 291 -38.14 -16.34 8.56
CA GLU A 291 -38.92 -16.87 7.44
C GLU A 291 -40.43 -16.83 7.73
N GLY A 292 -40.82 -16.43 8.95
CA GLY A 292 -42.21 -16.31 9.39
C GLY A 292 -42.80 -17.58 10.00
N ASN A 293 -41.99 -18.62 10.25
CA ASN A 293 -42.45 -19.83 10.91
C ASN A 293 -42.55 -19.61 12.42
N LYS A 294 -43.70 -19.97 12.99
CA LYS A 294 -43.96 -19.89 14.44
C LYS A 294 -43.61 -21.20 15.13
N LYS A 295 -42.99 -21.13 16.31
CA LYS A 295 -42.67 -22.27 17.19
C LYS A 295 -43.18 -22.03 18.60
#